data_AF-A0A523M8M4-F1
#
_entry.id   AF-A0A523M8M4-F1
#
_cell.length_a   1.000
_cell.length_b   1.000
_cell.length_c   1.000
_cell.angle_alpha   90.00
_cell.angle_beta   90.00
_cell.angle_gamma   90.00
#
_symmetry.space_group_name_H-M   'P 1'
#
loop_
_entity.id
_entity.type
_entity.pdbx_description
1 polymer ?
#
loop_
_entity_poly.entity_id
_entity_poly.type
_entity_poly.pdbx_seq_one_letter_code
_entity_poly.pdbx_strand_id
1 'polypeptide(L)'
;MTMQGKLNLLGIILLPGAAVLGAALATSNGVFNAYTATYIFIFALNCVVTLPAALLSGLFLRGSLGNKSRWIAILPMLVPVAIGSYWYIWRGISPAAVAPGAEYIGAPQYLVVILLAISFLVLLIRVTGIVSRAD
;
A
#
# COMPACT_ATOMS: atom_id res chain seq x y z
N MET A 1 -15.57 -13.67 7.87
CA MET A 1 -14.62 -12.90 7.03
C MET A 1 -13.30 -13.67 6.95
N THR A 2 -12.76 -13.92 5.75
CA THR A 2 -11.48 -14.67 5.57
C THR A 2 -10.29 -13.87 6.09
N MET A 3 -9.14 -14.54 6.32
CA MET A 3 -7.89 -13.87 6.69
C MET A 3 -7.49 -12.82 5.65
N GLN A 4 -7.62 -13.14 4.36
CA GLN A 4 -7.29 -12.23 3.27
C GLN A 4 -8.20 -11.00 3.26
N GLY A 5 -9.49 -11.16 3.57
CA GLY A 5 -10.40 -10.03 3.75
C GLY A 5 -10.01 -9.14 4.94
N LYS A 6 -9.56 -9.72 6.06
CA LYS A 6 -9.03 -8.94 7.20
C LYS A 6 -7.77 -8.16 6.82
N LEU A 7 -6.82 -8.79 6.14
CA LEU A 7 -5.60 -8.15 5.66
C LEU A 7 -5.89 -7.00 4.68
N ASN A 8 -6.90 -7.18 3.81
CA ASN A 8 -7.33 -6.14 2.90
C ASN A 8 -7.80 -4.87 3.63
N LEU A 9 -8.61 -5.03 4.68
CA LEU A 9 -9.07 -3.90 5.50
C LEU A 9 -7.95 -3.28 6.32
N LEU A 10 -7.10 -4.12 6.91
CA LEU A 10 -5.99 -3.67 7.74
C LEU A 10 -4.97 -2.86 6.92
N GLY A 11 -4.75 -3.23 5.66
CA GLY A 11 -3.91 -2.48 4.74
C GLY A 11 -4.37 -1.02 4.55
N ILE A 12 -5.67 -0.72 4.69
CA ILE A 12 -6.22 0.63 4.47
C ILE A 12 -5.52 1.64 5.38
N ILE A 13 -5.23 1.20 6.61
CA ILE A 13 -4.63 2.03 7.65
C ILE A 13 -3.12 1.82 7.73
N LEU A 14 -2.61 0.61 7.44
CA LEU A 14 -1.18 0.31 7.60
C LEU A 14 -0.27 1.27 6.84
N LEU A 15 -0.50 1.47 5.53
CA LEU A 15 0.40 2.31 4.73
C LEU A 15 0.31 3.80 5.11
N PRO A 16 -0.89 4.42 5.22
CA PRO A 16 -1.01 5.78 5.73
C PRO A 16 -0.42 5.95 7.14
N GLY A 17 -0.65 4.98 8.03
CA GLY A 17 -0.08 4.97 9.37
C GLY A 17 1.45 4.88 9.35
N ALA A 18 2.03 3.99 8.55
CA ALA A 18 3.47 3.86 8.39
C ALA A 18 4.09 5.13 7.78
N ALA A 19 3.41 5.80 6.85
CA ALA A 19 3.85 7.07 6.29
C ALA A 19 3.90 8.19 7.34
N VAL A 20 2.86 8.30 8.17
CA VAL A 20 2.81 9.25 9.29
C VAL A 20 3.89 8.92 10.33
N LEU A 21 4.06 7.65 10.68
CA LEU A 21 5.13 7.21 11.60
C LEU A 21 6.52 7.52 11.05
N GLY A 22 6.76 7.26 9.75
CA GLY A 22 8.01 7.61 9.09
C GLY A 22 8.30 9.11 9.11
N ALA A 23 7.28 9.93 8.86
CA ALA A 23 7.38 11.39 8.97
C ALA A 23 7.66 11.87 10.40
N ALA A 24 7.04 11.24 11.39
CA ALA A 24 7.26 11.56 12.80
C ALA A 24 8.70 11.22 13.23
N LEU A 25 9.21 10.06 12.81
CA LEU A 25 10.61 9.66 13.05
C LEU A 25 11.61 10.59 12.36
N ALA A 26 11.35 10.97 11.10
CA ALA A 26 12.19 11.95 10.40
C ALA A 26 12.17 13.33 11.10
N THR A 27 11.05 13.69 11.71
CA THR A 27 10.91 14.93 12.48
C THR A 27 11.67 14.89 13.80
N SER A 28 11.59 13.78 14.55
CA SER A 28 12.38 13.61 15.77
C SER A 28 13.89 13.59 15.50
N ASN A 29 14.30 13.16 14.30
CA ASN A 29 15.70 13.17 13.87
C ASN A 29 16.18 14.54 13.32
N GLY A 30 15.31 15.55 13.30
CA GLY A 30 15.65 16.92 12.88
C GLY A 30 15.82 17.12 11.36
N VAL A 31 15.50 16.11 10.55
CA VAL A 31 15.68 16.16 9.09
C VAL A 31 14.44 16.70 8.37
N PHE A 32 13.28 16.61 9.03
CA PHE A 32 12.01 17.10 8.48
C PHE A 32 11.25 17.95 9.51
N ASN A 33 10.72 19.10 9.13
CA ASN A 33 9.90 19.91 10.02
C ASN A 33 8.42 19.74 9.65
N ALA A 34 7.78 18.72 10.24
CA ALA A 34 6.37 18.43 10.00
C ALA A 34 5.46 19.11 11.04
N TYR A 35 4.41 19.78 10.55
CA TYR A 35 3.32 20.31 11.38
C TYR A 35 2.12 19.35 11.34
N THR A 36 1.11 19.58 12.18
CA THR A 36 -0.12 18.78 12.20
C THR A 36 -0.74 18.61 10.80
N ALA A 37 -0.79 19.69 10.01
CA ALA A 37 -1.30 19.65 8.65
C ALA A 37 -0.48 18.73 7.72
N THR A 38 0.84 18.64 7.93
CA THR A 38 1.74 17.75 7.17
C THR A 38 1.39 16.29 7.41
N TYR A 39 1.14 15.89 8.66
CA TYR A 39 0.77 14.51 8.99
C TYR A 39 -0.59 14.13 8.38
N ILE A 40 -1.57 15.03 8.46
CA ILE A 40 -2.90 14.81 7.85
C ILE A 40 -2.76 14.67 6.33
N PHE A 41 -1.96 15.54 5.70
CA PHE A 41 -1.72 15.49 4.27
C PHE A 41 -1.04 14.18 3.85
N ILE A 42 0.03 13.75 4.54
CA ILE A 42 0.74 12.50 4.24
C ILE A 42 -0.17 11.29 4.39
N PHE A 43 -1.01 11.28 5.43
CA PHE A 43 -2.01 10.23 5.62
C PHE A 43 -3.01 10.19 4.46
N ALA A 44 -3.63 11.34 4.14
CA ALA A 44 -4.62 11.45 3.08
C ALA A 44 -4.03 11.09 1.71
N LEU A 45 -2.79 11.49 1.43
CA LEU A 45 -2.11 11.18 0.18
C LEU A 45 -1.85 9.68 0.03
N ASN A 46 -1.53 8.98 1.11
CA ASN A 46 -1.37 7.53 1.08
C ASN A 46 -2.71 6.77 0.98
N CYS A 47 -3.82 7.37 1.40
CA CYS A 47 -5.16 6.83 1.14
C CYS A 47 -5.49 6.76 -0.36
N VAL A 48 -4.88 7.61 -1.20
CA VAL A 48 -5.00 7.53 -2.66
C VAL A 48 -4.45 6.21 -3.22
N VAL A 49 -3.51 5.58 -2.52
CA VAL A 49 -3.00 4.24 -2.85
C VAL A 49 -3.90 3.17 -2.23
N THR A 50 -4.19 3.26 -0.93
CA THR A 50 -4.82 2.15 -0.21
C THR A 50 -6.30 1.97 -0.49
N LEU A 51 -7.06 3.04 -0.77
CA LEU A 51 -8.49 2.93 -1.05
C LEU A 51 -8.75 2.22 -2.39
N PRO A 52 -8.11 2.60 -3.51
CA PRO A 52 -8.25 1.85 -4.76
C PRO A 52 -7.73 0.42 -4.65
N ALA A 53 -6.61 0.21 -3.94
CA ALA A 53 -6.06 -1.11 -3.69
C ALA A 53 -7.04 -2.01 -2.95
N ALA A 54 -7.64 -1.50 -1.87
CA ALA A 54 -8.62 -2.24 -1.08
C ALA A 54 -9.89 -2.56 -1.86
N LEU A 55 -10.34 -1.62 -2.71
CA LEU A 55 -11.48 -1.82 -3.60
C LEU A 55 -11.20 -2.93 -4.61
N LEU A 56 -10.08 -2.85 -5.34
CA LEU A 56 -9.70 -3.85 -6.35
C LEU A 56 -9.50 -5.23 -5.74
N SER A 57 -8.77 -5.33 -4.64
CA SER A 57 -8.60 -6.58 -3.91
C SER A 57 -9.92 -7.12 -3.36
N GLY A 58 -10.82 -6.25 -2.90
CA GLY A 58 -12.17 -6.63 -2.49
C GLY A 58 -12.99 -7.23 -3.63
N LEU A 59 -12.91 -6.63 -4.84
CA LEU A 59 -13.57 -7.16 -6.04
C LEU A 59 -12.99 -8.52 -6.45
N PHE A 60 -11.67 -8.67 -6.45
CA PHE A 60 -11.02 -9.95 -6.78
C PHE A 60 -11.35 -11.04 -5.75
N LEU A 61 -11.44 -10.69 -4.48
CA LEU A 61 -11.81 -11.62 -3.40
C LEU A 61 -13.22 -12.17 -3.56
N ARG A 62 -14.19 -11.36 -4.01
CA ARG A 62 -15.57 -11.83 -4.27
C ARG A 62 -15.62 -12.94 -5.32
N GLY A 63 -14.68 -12.94 -6.26
CA GLY A 63 -14.57 -13.96 -7.30
C GLY A 63 -13.73 -15.18 -6.92
N SER A 64 -13.19 -15.27 -5.69
CA SER A 64 -12.26 -16.33 -5.28
C SER A 64 -12.86 -17.29 -4.26
N LEU A 65 -12.95 -18.55 -4.66
CA LEU A 65 -13.49 -19.65 -3.85
C LEU A 65 -12.36 -20.40 -3.11
N GLY A 66 -11.24 -20.65 -3.79
CA GLY A 66 -10.09 -21.36 -3.21
C GLY A 66 -9.12 -20.46 -2.46
N ASN A 67 -8.22 -21.10 -1.69
CA ASN A 67 -7.31 -20.37 -0.79
C ASN A 67 -6.19 -19.68 -1.57
N LYS A 68 -5.64 -20.33 -2.61
CA LYS A 68 -4.56 -19.75 -3.43
C LYS A 68 -5.09 -18.54 -4.21
N SER A 69 -6.26 -18.67 -4.82
CA SER A 69 -6.95 -17.61 -5.55
C SER A 69 -7.22 -16.40 -4.65
N ARG A 70 -7.60 -16.61 -3.39
CA ARG A 70 -7.79 -15.53 -2.39
C ARG A 70 -6.51 -14.81 -2.03
N TRP A 71 -5.38 -15.51 -1.91
CA TRP A 71 -4.08 -14.86 -1.68
C TRP A 71 -3.65 -14.01 -2.87
N ILE A 72 -3.86 -14.50 -4.08
CA ILE A 72 -3.58 -13.74 -5.31
C ILE A 72 -4.51 -12.53 -5.43
N ALA A 73 -5.77 -12.66 -5.00
CA ALA A 73 -6.75 -11.58 -5.01
C ALA A 73 -6.29 -10.33 -4.24
N ILE A 74 -5.55 -10.52 -3.15
CA ILE A 74 -5.15 -9.43 -2.26
C ILE A 74 -3.79 -8.83 -2.55
N LEU A 75 -3.07 -9.32 -3.56
CA LEU A 75 -1.78 -8.76 -3.94
C LEU A 75 -1.82 -7.27 -4.30
N PRO A 76 -2.86 -6.75 -4.98
CA PRO A 76 -2.99 -5.31 -5.23
C PRO A 76 -2.96 -4.49 -3.94
N MET A 77 -3.43 -5.05 -2.83
CA MET A 77 -3.34 -4.43 -1.51
C MET A 77 -2.00 -4.71 -0.83
N LEU A 78 -1.62 -5.97 -0.71
CA LEU A 78 -0.46 -6.37 0.09
C LEU A 78 0.85 -5.81 -0.44
N VAL A 79 1.06 -5.83 -1.75
CA VAL A 79 2.35 -5.46 -2.35
C VAL A 79 2.67 -3.97 -2.14
N PRO A 80 1.82 -3.01 -2.56
CA PRO A 80 2.12 -1.60 -2.32
C PRO A 80 2.13 -1.25 -0.82
N VAL A 81 1.28 -1.87 -0.01
CA VAL A 81 1.30 -1.63 1.45
C VAL A 81 2.63 -2.11 2.04
N ALA A 82 3.10 -3.31 1.72
CA ALA A 82 4.35 -3.84 2.26
C ALA A 82 5.55 -3.01 1.83
N ILE A 83 5.68 -2.73 0.53
CA ILE A 83 6.79 -1.96 -0.04
C ILE A 83 6.78 -0.53 0.52
N GLY A 84 5.62 0.14 0.50
CA GLY A 84 5.48 1.51 0.96
C GLY A 84 5.70 1.66 2.45
N SER A 85 5.14 0.75 3.27
CA SER A 85 5.32 0.79 4.72
C SER A 85 6.78 0.59 5.12
N TYR A 86 7.45 -0.39 4.49
CA TYR A 86 8.88 -0.60 4.68
C TYR A 86 9.68 0.64 4.28
N TRP A 87 9.41 1.20 3.11
CA TRP A 87 10.09 2.39 2.61
C TRP A 87 9.95 3.57 3.59
N TYR A 88 8.73 3.91 4.02
CA TYR A 88 8.51 5.04 4.93
C TYR A 88 9.20 4.86 6.28
N ILE A 89 9.14 3.67 6.87
CA ILE A 89 9.79 3.39 8.14
C ILE A 89 11.32 3.46 7.98
N TRP A 90 11.85 2.84 6.93
CA TRP A 90 13.28 2.87 6.62
C TRP A 90 13.79 4.30 6.45
N ARG A 91 13.06 5.14 5.70
CA ARG A 91 13.39 6.56 5.50
C ARG A 91 13.27 7.39 6.77
N GLY A 92 12.35 7.05 7.68
CA GLY A 92 12.28 7.66 9.00
C GLY A 92 13.50 7.35 9.87
N ILE A 93 14.04 6.14 9.79
CA ILE A 93 15.21 5.67 10.57
C ILE A 93 16.53 6.14 9.95
N SER A 94 16.65 6.04 8.62
CA SER A 94 17.80 6.47 7.83
C SER A 94 17.37 7.56 6.84
N PRO A 95 17.12 8.78 7.35
CA PRO A 95 16.76 9.89 6.49
C PRO A 95 17.98 10.30 5.68
N ALA A 96 17.86 10.29 4.35
CA ALA A 96 18.84 10.97 3.52
C ALA A 96 18.40 12.42 3.35
N ALA A 97 19.36 13.33 3.18
CA ALA A 97 19.13 14.76 2.97
C ALA A 97 18.52 15.10 1.59
N VAL A 98 17.65 14.23 1.06
CA VAL A 98 16.85 14.49 -0.14
C VAL A 98 15.60 15.27 0.25
N ALA A 99 15.14 16.13 -0.67
CA ALA A 99 13.99 16.99 -0.43
C ALA A 99 12.76 16.16 0.00
N PRO A 100 12.06 16.53 1.10
CA PRO A 100 10.88 15.80 1.59
C PRO A 100 9.77 15.61 0.54
N GLY A 101 9.71 16.48 -0.48
CA GLY A 101 8.81 16.32 -1.62
C GLY A 101 9.04 15.02 -2.40
N ALA A 102 10.30 14.60 -2.60
CA ALA A 102 10.59 13.35 -3.32
C ALA A 102 10.08 12.12 -2.54
N GLU A 103 10.19 12.17 -1.20
CA GLU A 103 9.84 11.04 -0.33
C GLU A 103 8.35 10.93 -0.06
N TYR A 104 7.70 12.05 0.22
CA TYR A 104 6.30 12.04 0.67
C TYR A 104 5.32 12.32 -0.46
N ILE A 105 5.73 12.96 -1.57
CA ILE A 105 4.88 13.17 -2.75
C ILE A 105 5.21 12.17 -3.86
N GLY A 106 6.49 11.86 -4.07
CA GLY A 106 6.93 10.92 -5.09
C GLY A 106 6.59 9.46 -4.75
N ALA A 107 6.82 9.01 -3.52
CA ALA A 107 6.59 7.62 -3.14
C ALA A 107 5.14 7.14 -3.42
N PRO A 108 4.07 7.88 -3.07
CA PRO A 108 2.71 7.49 -3.42
C PRO A 108 2.48 7.29 -4.92
N GLN A 109 3.11 8.08 -5.79
CA GLN A 109 2.99 7.93 -7.24
C GLN A 109 3.59 6.61 -7.71
N TYR A 110 4.79 6.26 -7.23
CA TYR A 110 5.39 4.96 -7.53
C TYR A 110 4.56 3.79 -6.98
N LEU A 111 3.95 3.94 -5.80
CA LEU A 111 3.05 2.94 -5.24
C LEU A 111 1.77 2.77 -6.05
N VAL A 112 1.23 3.84 -6.65
CA VAL A 112 0.11 3.73 -7.61
C VAL A 112 0.53 2.94 -8.85
N VAL A 113 1.73 3.18 -9.39
CA VAL A 113 2.24 2.40 -10.53
C VAL A 113 2.36 0.92 -10.17
N ILE A 114 2.91 0.60 -8.99
CA ILE A 114 3.00 -0.78 -8.48
C ILE A 114 1.61 -1.38 -8.33
N LEU A 115 0.67 -0.66 -7.71
CA LEU A 115 -0.72 -1.10 -7.57
C LEU A 115 -1.33 -1.49 -8.92
N LEU A 116 -1.20 -0.63 -9.94
CA LEU A 116 -1.75 -0.88 -11.26
C LEU A 116 -1.08 -2.08 -11.93
N ALA A 117 0.25 -2.19 -11.86
CA ALA A 117 1.00 -3.32 -12.40
C ALA A 117 0.58 -4.65 -11.76
N ILE A 118 0.48 -4.71 -10.44
CA ILE A 118 0.06 -5.93 -9.72
C ILE A 118 -1.41 -6.26 -10.01
N SER A 119 -2.28 -5.26 -10.08
CA SER A 119 -3.69 -5.45 -10.45
C SER A 119 -3.82 -6.05 -11.84
N PHE A 120 -3.03 -5.54 -12.80
CA PHE A 120 -2.96 -6.08 -14.15
C PHE A 120 -2.48 -7.53 -14.16
N LEU A 121 -1.41 -7.86 -13.43
CA LEU A 121 -0.91 -9.24 -13.33
C LEU A 121 -1.95 -10.20 -12.74
N VAL A 122 -2.64 -9.78 -11.68
CA VAL A 122 -3.72 -10.58 -11.07
C VAL A 122 -4.86 -10.80 -12.05
N LEU A 123 -5.27 -9.78 -12.78
CA LEU A 123 -6.29 -9.90 -13.84
C LEU A 123 -5.83 -10.86 -14.93
N LEU A 124 -4.61 -10.71 -15.43
CA LEU A 124 -4.03 -11.54 -16.48
C LEU A 124 -4.05 -13.01 -16.07
N ILE A 125 -3.52 -13.35 -14.90
CA ILE A 125 -3.44 -14.73 -14.38
C ILE A 125 -4.84 -15.35 -14.22
N ARG A 126 -5.85 -14.55 -13.88
CA ARG A 126 -7.25 -15.01 -13.75
C ARG A 126 -7.93 -15.21 -15.09
N VAL A 127 -7.73 -14.29 -16.03
CA VAL A 127 -8.36 -14.36 -17.37
C VAL A 127 -7.77 -15.49 -18.20
N THR A 128 -6.47 -15.75 -18.08
CA THR A 128 -5.79 -16.86 -18.76
C THR A 128 -6.06 -18.22 -18.14
N GLY A 129 -6.74 -18.29 -16.99
CA GLY A 129 -7.04 -19.53 -16.28
C GLY A 129 -5.82 -20.20 -15.63
N ILE A 130 -4.66 -19.54 -15.60
CA ILE A 130 -3.46 -20.02 -14.89
C ILE A 130 -3.76 -20.23 -13.39
N VAL A 131 -4.63 -19.39 -12.83
CA VAL A 131 -5.23 -19.60 -11.51
C VAL A 131 -6.73 -19.58 -11.64
N SER A 132 -7.36 -20.70 -11.33
CA SER A 132 -8.80 -20.83 -11.33
C SER A 132 -9.42 -20.10 -10.13
N ARG A 133 -10.75 -19.93 -10.15
CA ARG A 133 -11.47 -19.41 -8.99
C ARG A 133 -11.43 -20.37 -7.79
N ALA A 134 -11.25 -21.67 -8.05
CA ALA A 134 -11.34 -22.74 -7.06
C ALA A 134 -9.99 -23.15 -6.45
N ASP A 135 -8.88 -22.71 -7.03
CA ASP A 135 -7.51 -22.93 -6.50
C ASP A 135 -7.30 -22.19 -5.16
#